data_AF-A0A3Y0DV01-F1
#
_entry.id   AF-A0A3Y0DV01-F1
#
_cell.length_a   1.000
_cell.length_b   1.000
_cell.length_c   1.000
_cell.angle_alpha   90.00
_cell.angle_beta   90.00
_cell.angle_gamma   90.00
#
_symmetry.space_group_name_H-M   'P 1'
#
loop_
_entity.id
_entity.type
_entity.pdbx_description
1 polymer ?
#
loop_
_entity_poly.entity_id
_entity_poly.type
_entity_poly.pdbx_seq_one_letter_code
_entity_poly.pdbx_strand_id
1 'polypeptide(L)'
;MLKKLIMFAGLLGGSVLFSGQALAAADWGACTPDGGTHVFSATLNKTITDTSKNASGMVFRDFWSWDLGGDYDAVCECPEGTATASTYYKATSPLVPGHSEGERQYFIINNNIQISVDVWVQGHYQDYKTAPFSNLDNLSAARAGCTVGDVRFTTGSKGKLSLYINHPFVGELQIPSTKILDLFGTHKVDVYNASPLASVYLSGSIIVPQGCELSSGSTLEIPFGEFKATDFKDRKGQVAKNATKFTKELQFKCTNISDGVKIFLRIEGMPNANDSNAIDMGNPDIGAIIEGANGKILVPNDASVNQELSVSGLVDDTHRTASTTISAYPISTTGKLPAAGDFEGIATMRIDVE
;
A
#
# COMPACT_ATOMS: atom_id res chain seq x y z
N MET A 1 100.28 19.36 -31.02
CA MET A 1 100.95 18.08 -31.34
C MET A 1 99.89 16.99 -31.38
N LEU A 2 99.96 16.20 -32.45
CA LEU A 2 99.04 15.16 -32.88
C LEU A 2 99.35 13.82 -32.19
N LYS A 3 98.32 13.03 -31.81
CA LYS A 3 98.23 11.54 -31.87
C LYS A 3 96.98 11.08 -31.10
N LYS A 4 95.91 10.70 -31.81
CA LYS A 4 95.52 9.35 -32.31
C LYS A 4 94.86 8.43 -31.26
N LEU A 5 93.55 8.21 -31.51
CA LEU A 5 92.68 7.02 -31.35
C LEU A 5 92.89 6.04 -30.17
N ILE A 6 91.77 5.66 -29.53
CA ILE A 6 91.11 4.33 -29.65
C ILE A 6 89.73 4.38 -28.95
N MET A 7 88.70 3.84 -29.61
CA MET A 7 87.38 3.55 -29.02
C MET A 7 87.46 2.35 -28.06
N PHE A 8 86.75 2.41 -26.94
CA PHE A 8 86.12 1.24 -26.33
C PHE A 8 84.72 1.64 -25.83
N ALA A 9 83.72 0.90 -26.33
CA ALA A 9 82.36 0.92 -25.83
C ALA A 9 82.31 0.31 -24.42
N GLY A 10 81.50 0.90 -23.53
CA GLY A 10 81.32 0.42 -22.17
C GLY A 10 80.13 1.10 -21.51
N LEU A 11 78.93 0.73 -21.95
CA LEU A 11 77.66 1.03 -21.29
C LEU A 11 77.55 0.12 -20.05
N LEU A 12 77.56 0.66 -18.84
CA LEU A 12 77.08 -0.05 -17.64
C LEU A 12 76.26 0.92 -16.79
N GLY A 13 74.97 0.95 -17.10
CA GLY A 13 73.95 1.42 -16.16
C GLY A 13 73.91 0.48 -14.96
N GLY A 14 73.97 1.05 -13.77
CA GLY A 14 73.68 0.32 -12.54
C GLY A 14 72.19 0.04 -12.47
N SER A 15 71.78 -1.13 -12.94
CA SER A 15 70.46 -1.69 -12.66
C SER A 15 70.44 -2.18 -11.21
N VAL A 16 69.62 -1.56 -10.38
CA VAL A 16 69.28 -2.11 -9.06
C VAL A 16 68.39 -3.33 -9.31
N LEU A 17 68.94 -4.53 -9.10
CA LEU A 17 68.18 -5.78 -9.10
C LEU A 17 67.46 -5.90 -7.76
N PHE A 18 66.16 -5.66 -7.75
CA PHE A 18 65.30 -6.11 -6.66
C PHE A 18 65.06 -7.62 -6.84
N SER A 19 65.89 -8.46 -6.22
CA SER A 19 65.64 -9.90 -6.08
C SER A 19 64.95 -10.17 -4.75
N GLY A 20 63.65 -9.83 -4.70
CA GLY A 20 62.76 -10.24 -3.65
C GLY A 20 61.39 -10.49 -4.27
N GLN A 21 60.87 -11.72 -4.15
CA GLN A 21 59.46 -11.95 -4.43
C GLN A 21 58.66 -11.18 -3.38
N ALA A 22 57.80 -10.26 -3.81
CA ALA A 22 56.78 -9.72 -2.94
C ALA A 22 55.79 -10.87 -2.63
N LEU A 23 55.92 -11.48 -1.46
CA LEU A 23 54.94 -12.42 -0.95
C LEU A 23 53.79 -11.60 -0.36
N ALA A 24 52.69 -11.49 -1.10
CA ALA A 24 51.41 -11.12 -0.52
C ALA A 24 50.80 -12.38 0.09
N ALA A 25 50.80 -12.51 1.42
CA ALA A 25 49.93 -13.48 2.06
C ALA A 25 48.49 -12.97 1.92
N ALA A 26 47.57 -13.82 1.47
CA ALA A 26 46.15 -13.48 1.52
C ALA A 26 45.78 -13.17 2.98
N ASP A 27 45.20 -12.00 3.23
CA ASP A 27 44.60 -11.63 4.51
C ASP A 27 43.09 -11.89 4.42
N TRP A 28 42.38 -11.84 5.54
CA TRP A 28 40.92 -11.80 5.52
C TRP A 28 40.45 -10.53 4.81
N GLY A 29 39.37 -10.64 4.04
CA GLY A 29 38.87 -9.49 3.30
C GLY A 29 37.47 -9.67 2.73
N ALA A 30 37.19 -8.89 1.69
CA ALA A 30 35.85 -8.73 1.17
C ALA A 30 35.33 -10.00 0.47
N CYS A 31 34.01 -10.14 0.45
CA CYS A 31 33.33 -11.16 -0.36
C CYS A 31 32.89 -10.60 -1.71
N THR A 32 32.93 -11.45 -2.73
CA THR A 32 32.57 -11.17 -4.12
C THR A 32 31.52 -12.19 -4.56
N PRO A 33 30.41 -11.77 -5.19
CA PRO A 33 29.44 -12.73 -5.70
C PRO A 33 30.04 -13.56 -6.84
N ASP A 34 29.70 -14.85 -6.89
CA ASP A 34 30.01 -15.69 -8.04
C ASP A 34 28.94 -15.52 -9.12
N GLY A 35 29.34 -15.38 -10.38
CA GLY A 35 28.39 -15.14 -11.49
C GLY A 35 27.69 -13.77 -11.50
N GLY A 36 28.03 -12.86 -10.57
CA GLY A 36 27.46 -11.51 -10.45
C GLY A 36 26.46 -11.38 -9.31
N THR A 37 26.07 -10.13 -8.99
CA THR A 37 25.16 -9.83 -7.87
C THR A 37 23.85 -10.62 -7.99
N HIS A 38 23.53 -11.37 -6.94
CA HIS A 38 22.27 -12.12 -6.87
C HIS A 38 21.06 -11.17 -6.73
N VAL A 39 19.96 -11.46 -7.42
CA VAL A 39 18.77 -10.62 -7.41
C VAL A 39 17.61 -11.30 -6.71
N PHE A 40 17.19 -10.72 -5.59
CA PHE A 40 15.94 -11.06 -4.92
C PHE A 40 14.83 -10.12 -5.40
N SER A 41 13.79 -10.67 -6.02
CA SER A 41 12.64 -9.92 -6.52
C SER A 41 11.42 -10.15 -5.63
N ALA A 42 11.09 -9.16 -4.81
CA ALA A 42 10.00 -9.22 -3.84
C ALA A 42 8.76 -8.48 -4.38
N THR A 43 7.59 -9.13 -4.31
CA THR A 43 6.31 -8.55 -4.77
C THR A 43 5.37 -8.30 -3.60
N LEU A 44 5.14 -7.02 -3.30
CA LEU A 44 4.23 -6.54 -2.26
C LEU A 44 2.83 -6.34 -2.85
N ASN A 45 1.83 -7.05 -2.32
CA ASN A 45 0.42 -6.78 -2.62
C ASN A 45 -0.34 -6.65 -1.29
N LYS A 46 -0.73 -5.42 -0.93
CA LYS A 46 -1.38 -5.14 0.37
C LYS A 46 -2.52 -4.14 0.25
N THR A 47 -3.49 -4.28 1.14
CA THR A 47 -4.58 -3.32 1.31
C THR A 47 -4.47 -2.67 2.69
N ILE A 48 -4.55 -1.34 2.73
CA ILE A 48 -4.70 -0.57 3.97
C ILE A 48 -6.17 -0.66 4.37
N THR A 49 -6.48 -1.55 5.31
CA THR A 49 -7.87 -1.80 5.72
C THR A 49 -8.45 -0.69 6.59
N ASP A 50 -7.61 -0.06 7.43
CA ASP A 50 -7.97 1.10 8.22
C ASP A 50 -7.73 2.37 7.39
N THR A 51 -8.75 2.79 6.65
CA THR A 51 -8.69 3.94 5.72
C THR A 51 -8.39 5.26 6.44
N SER A 52 -8.70 5.36 7.73
CA SER A 52 -8.35 6.53 8.55
C SER A 52 -6.84 6.73 8.69
N LYS A 53 -6.06 5.65 8.50
CA LYS A 53 -4.59 5.68 8.53
C LYS A 53 -3.96 5.99 7.18
N ASN A 54 -4.74 6.16 6.11
CA ASN A 54 -4.26 6.75 4.87
C ASN A 54 -4.15 8.28 5.04
N ALA A 55 -3.20 8.71 5.86
CA ALA A 55 -2.96 10.10 6.18
C ALA A 55 -1.45 10.39 6.19
N SER A 56 -1.11 11.64 5.89
CA SER A 56 0.28 12.11 5.91
C SER A 56 0.88 11.94 7.31
N GLY A 57 2.10 11.40 7.38
CA GLY A 57 2.80 11.12 8.64
C GLY A 57 2.54 9.74 9.25
N MET A 58 1.62 8.95 8.69
CA MET A 58 1.26 7.66 9.27
C MET A 58 2.30 6.57 9.00
N VAL A 59 2.64 5.80 10.03
CA VAL A 59 3.57 4.66 9.98
C VAL A 59 2.82 3.34 10.17
N PHE A 60 3.06 2.39 9.26
CA PHE A 60 2.67 0.99 9.40
C PHE A 60 3.93 0.16 9.64
N ARG A 61 4.14 -0.23 10.90
CA ARG A 61 5.25 -1.10 11.30
C ARG A 61 4.99 -2.53 10.83
N ASP A 62 6.01 -3.21 10.33
CA ASP A 62 5.93 -4.59 9.84
C ASP A 62 4.74 -4.82 8.89
N PHE A 63 4.48 -3.82 8.03
CA PHE A 63 3.36 -3.80 7.09
C PHE A 63 3.32 -5.04 6.19
N TRP A 64 4.50 -5.53 5.80
CA TRP A 64 4.65 -6.70 4.96
C TRP A 64 5.99 -7.39 5.18
N SER A 65 6.08 -8.65 4.79
CA SER A 65 7.30 -9.44 4.84
C SER A 65 7.42 -10.35 3.62
N TRP A 66 8.65 -10.64 3.22
CA TRP A 66 8.95 -11.65 2.20
C TRP A 66 9.78 -12.78 2.77
N ASP A 67 9.59 -13.96 2.18
CA ASP A 67 10.47 -15.12 2.29
C ASP A 67 10.55 -15.74 0.89
N LEU A 68 11.56 -15.34 0.13
CA LEU A 68 11.72 -15.73 -1.27
C LEU A 68 12.40 -17.10 -1.40
N GLY A 69 12.94 -17.64 -0.29
CA GLY A 69 13.90 -18.73 -0.34
C GLY A 69 15.10 -18.39 -1.22
N GLY A 70 15.74 -19.44 -1.74
CA GLY A 70 16.90 -19.32 -2.61
C GLY A 70 18.20 -19.06 -1.85
N ASP A 71 19.29 -19.30 -2.55
CA ASP A 71 20.64 -19.04 -2.10
C ASP A 71 21.49 -18.52 -3.25
N TYR A 72 22.68 -18.04 -2.92
CA TYR A 72 23.68 -17.60 -3.88
C TYR A 72 25.09 -18.01 -3.45
N ASP A 73 25.96 -18.12 -4.44
CA ASP A 73 27.37 -18.38 -4.26
C ASP A 73 28.14 -17.06 -4.17
N ALA A 74 29.12 -17.02 -3.26
CA ALA A 74 30.08 -15.94 -3.15
C ALA A 74 31.41 -16.50 -2.66
N VAL A 75 32.49 -15.78 -2.95
CA VAL A 75 33.84 -16.09 -2.48
C VAL A 75 34.41 -14.90 -1.73
N CYS A 76 35.03 -15.15 -0.59
CA CYS A 76 35.63 -14.18 0.29
C CYS A 76 37.15 -14.36 0.32
N GLU A 77 37.86 -13.25 0.50
CA GLU A 77 39.30 -13.27 0.71
C GLU A 77 39.64 -13.93 2.05
N CYS A 78 40.44 -15.00 1.99
CA CYS A 78 40.85 -15.79 3.14
C CYS A 78 42.36 -16.04 3.12
N PRO A 79 43.03 -16.04 4.30
CA PRO A 79 44.40 -16.54 4.40
C PRO A 79 44.47 -18.04 4.11
N GLU A 80 45.67 -18.53 3.77
CA GLU A 80 45.93 -19.96 3.70
C GLU A 80 45.81 -20.62 5.09
N GLY A 81 45.58 -21.94 5.11
CA GLY A 81 45.52 -22.75 6.33
C GLY A 81 44.09 -22.97 6.85
N THR A 82 43.96 -23.09 8.17
CA THR A 82 42.73 -23.55 8.84
C THR A 82 42.09 -22.50 9.76
N ALA A 83 42.61 -21.27 9.76
CA ALA A 83 42.03 -20.17 10.52
C ALA A 83 40.58 -19.90 10.06
N THR A 84 39.73 -19.48 10.99
CA THR A 84 38.32 -19.17 10.76
C THR A 84 38.03 -17.69 11.01
N ALA A 85 36.99 -17.17 10.37
CA ALA A 85 36.48 -15.82 10.61
C ALA A 85 34.95 -15.82 10.49
N SER A 86 34.28 -14.92 11.20
CA SER A 86 32.87 -14.64 10.93
C SER A 86 32.70 -13.91 9.60
N THR A 87 31.51 -13.98 9.02
CA THR A 87 31.12 -13.08 7.93
C THR A 87 30.41 -11.87 8.52
N TYR A 88 30.88 -10.68 8.22
CA TYR A 88 30.26 -9.41 8.57
C TYR A 88 29.46 -8.88 7.38
N TYR A 89 28.20 -8.54 7.62
CA TYR A 89 27.32 -7.98 6.60
C TYR A 89 27.19 -6.47 6.70
N LYS A 90 27.01 -5.85 5.54
CA LYS A 90 26.61 -4.44 5.38
C LYS A 90 25.41 -4.38 4.46
N ALA A 91 24.41 -3.59 4.83
CA ALA A 91 23.23 -3.34 4.03
C ALA A 91 23.07 -1.84 3.80
N THR A 92 22.88 -1.45 2.55
CA THR A 92 22.68 -0.05 2.13
C THR A 92 21.46 0.07 1.24
N SER A 93 20.79 1.22 1.25
CA SER A 93 19.77 1.53 0.25
C SER A 93 20.32 2.51 -0.77
N PRO A 94 20.06 2.31 -2.09
CA PRO A 94 20.39 3.30 -3.12
C PRO A 94 19.38 4.46 -3.17
N LEU A 95 18.29 4.36 -2.42
CA LEU A 95 17.19 5.33 -2.43
C LEU A 95 17.53 6.55 -1.55
N VAL A 96 16.84 7.65 -1.83
CA VAL A 96 17.01 8.89 -1.07
C VAL A 96 16.45 8.70 0.35
N PRO A 97 17.22 9.02 1.41
CA PRO A 97 16.71 9.04 2.77
C PRO A 97 15.59 10.07 2.92
N GLY A 98 14.50 9.67 3.56
CA GLY A 98 13.37 10.55 3.90
C GLY A 98 13.17 10.61 5.41
N HIS A 99 11.97 10.24 5.85
CA HIS A 99 11.55 10.20 7.24
C HIS A 99 12.46 9.29 8.10
N SER A 100 12.61 9.66 9.37
CA SER A 100 13.35 8.88 10.35
C SER A 100 12.58 8.83 11.65
N GLU A 101 12.47 7.65 12.25
CA GLU A 101 11.81 7.44 13.54
C GLU A 101 12.63 6.47 14.40
N GLY A 102 13.17 6.98 15.51
CA GLY A 102 14.10 6.22 16.36
C GLY A 102 15.35 5.82 15.57
N GLU A 103 15.69 4.52 15.59
CA GLU A 103 16.81 3.96 14.83
C GLU A 103 16.47 3.63 13.37
N ARG A 104 15.21 3.84 12.94
CA ARG A 104 14.78 3.52 11.58
C ARG A 104 14.94 4.69 10.64
N GLN A 105 15.62 4.45 9.53
CA GLN A 105 15.58 5.29 8.35
C GLN A 105 14.52 4.76 7.37
N TYR A 106 13.66 5.66 6.88
CA TYR A 106 12.78 5.39 5.75
C TYR A 106 13.38 5.99 4.49
N PHE A 107 13.21 5.30 3.38
CA PHE A 107 13.72 5.67 2.08
C PHE A 107 12.57 5.94 1.11
N ILE A 108 12.71 7.01 0.33
CA ILE A 108 11.67 7.50 -0.57
C ILE A 108 11.53 6.54 -1.75
N ILE A 109 10.33 6.00 -1.95
CA ILE A 109 9.97 5.21 -3.14
C ILE A 109 9.36 6.13 -4.19
N ASN A 110 8.41 6.98 -3.78
CA ASN A 110 7.79 8.01 -4.60
C ASN A 110 7.26 9.14 -3.70
N ASN A 111 6.50 10.07 -4.26
CA ASN A 111 5.97 11.22 -3.51
C ASN A 111 5.02 10.81 -2.37
N ASN A 112 4.33 9.67 -2.50
CA ASN A 112 3.30 9.22 -1.56
C ASN A 112 3.86 8.36 -0.43
N ILE A 113 4.82 7.48 -0.72
CA ILE A 113 5.28 6.47 0.24
C ILE A 113 6.79 6.41 0.40
N GLN A 114 7.20 6.04 1.60
CA GLN A 114 8.57 5.73 1.98
C GLN A 114 8.60 4.40 2.72
N ILE A 115 9.73 3.69 2.67
CA ILE A 115 9.85 2.36 3.28
C ILE A 115 11.09 2.23 4.16
N SER A 116 10.96 1.46 5.24
CA SER A 116 12.09 0.98 6.04
C SER A 116 12.13 -0.54 5.97
N VAL A 117 13.33 -1.11 5.91
CA VAL A 117 13.52 -2.54 5.63
C VAL A 117 14.30 -3.19 6.76
N ASP A 118 13.81 -4.32 7.25
CA ASP A 118 14.60 -5.24 8.05
C ASP A 118 14.98 -6.46 7.24
N VAL A 119 16.24 -6.85 7.32
CA VAL A 119 16.80 -7.94 6.52
C VAL A 119 17.17 -9.07 7.47
N TRP A 120 16.76 -10.29 7.13
CA TRP A 120 17.21 -11.46 7.88
C TRP A 120 18.68 -11.77 7.58
N VAL A 121 19.45 -12.04 8.63
CA VAL A 121 20.89 -12.31 8.54
C VAL A 121 21.19 -13.73 9.02
N GLN A 122 21.87 -14.48 8.15
CA GLN A 122 22.19 -15.89 8.38
C GLN A 122 23.27 -16.13 9.43
N GLY A 123 23.72 -17.38 9.58
CA GLY A 123 24.75 -17.79 10.54
C GLY A 123 24.12 -18.17 11.87
N HIS A 124 24.75 -17.77 12.97
CA HIS A 124 24.17 -17.89 14.31
C HIS A 124 23.45 -16.61 14.76
N TYR A 125 23.47 -15.54 13.96
CA TYR A 125 22.65 -14.35 14.21
C TYR A 125 21.14 -14.68 14.15
N GLN A 126 20.70 -15.31 13.05
CA GLN A 126 19.34 -15.86 12.85
C GLN A 126 18.16 -14.91 13.10
N ASP A 127 18.39 -13.60 13.09
CA ASP A 127 17.36 -12.58 13.31
C ASP A 127 17.39 -11.51 12.21
N TYR A 128 16.47 -10.55 12.31
CA TYR A 128 16.35 -9.41 11.43
C TYR A 128 17.20 -8.23 11.94
N LYS A 129 17.79 -7.47 11.01
CA LYS A 129 18.43 -6.19 11.29
C LYS A 129 17.87 -5.11 10.38
N THR A 130 17.50 -3.98 10.96
CA THR A 130 17.06 -2.79 10.22
C THR A 130 18.20 -2.22 9.39
N ALA A 131 17.95 -2.07 8.08
CA ALA A 131 18.84 -1.39 7.16
C ALA A 131 18.64 0.14 7.23
N PRO A 132 19.71 0.93 7.06
CA PRO A 132 21.08 0.52 6.75
C PRO A 132 21.86 0.06 7.98
N PHE A 133 22.83 -0.83 7.78
CA PHE A 133 23.78 -1.25 8.82
C PHE A 133 25.15 -1.63 8.22
N SER A 134 26.20 -1.61 9.03
CA SER A 134 27.56 -2.00 8.65
C SER A 134 28.17 -2.92 9.70
N ASN A 135 29.10 -3.78 9.27
CA ASN A 135 29.89 -4.65 10.14
C ASN A 135 29.06 -5.52 11.09
N LEU A 136 27.88 -5.97 10.66
CA LEU A 136 27.04 -6.84 11.46
C LEU A 136 27.59 -8.27 11.39
N ASP A 137 28.11 -8.76 12.51
CA ASP A 137 28.62 -10.13 12.65
C ASP A 137 27.46 -11.14 12.52
N ASN A 138 27.64 -12.14 11.65
CA ASN A 138 26.71 -13.27 11.51
C ASN A 138 26.83 -14.31 12.64
N LEU A 139 27.76 -14.09 13.58
CA LEU A 139 28.07 -14.90 14.75
C LEU A 139 28.51 -16.33 14.43
N SER A 140 28.97 -16.58 13.20
CA SER A 140 29.35 -17.90 12.70
C SER A 140 30.78 -17.89 12.17
N ALA A 141 31.73 -18.16 13.07
CA ALA A 141 33.14 -18.26 12.71
C ALA A 141 33.44 -19.59 12.01
N ALA A 142 33.76 -19.55 10.72
CA ALA A 142 34.09 -20.70 9.90
C ALA A 142 35.07 -20.32 8.77
N ARG A 143 35.57 -21.30 7.99
CA ARG A 143 36.15 -21.04 6.65
C ARG A 143 35.05 -21.02 5.59
N ALA A 144 33.96 -20.30 5.85
CA ALA A 144 32.83 -20.22 4.94
C ALA A 144 33.13 -19.21 3.83
N GLY A 145 32.95 -19.57 2.57
CA GLY A 145 33.17 -18.69 1.43
C GLY A 145 34.63 -18.59 1.00
N CYS A 146 35.55 -19.40 1.53
CA CYS A 146 36.96 -19.37 1.08
C CYS A 146 37.16 -20.11 -0.24
N THR A 147 36.19 -20.89 -0.69
CA THR A 147 36.15 -21.53 -1.99
C THR A 147 34.74 -21.44 -2.54
N VAL A 148 34.60 -21.11 -3.83
CA VAL A 148 33.28 -21.02 -4.46
C VAL A 148 32.51 -22.33 -4.26
N GLY A 149 31.27 -22.21 -3.77
CA GLY A 149 30.38 -23.34 -3.55
C GLY A 149 30.52 -24.08 -2.21
N ASP A 150 31.45 -23.67 -1.34
CA ASP A 150 31.63 -24.29 -0.01
C ASP A 150 30.49 -23.95 0.98
N VAL A 151 29.85 -22.80 0.79
CA VAL A 151 28.73 -22.30 1.58
C VAL A 151 27.71 -21.64 0.66
N ARG A 152 26.44 -21.80 1.03
CA ARG A 152 25.31 -21.14 0.37
C ARG A 152 24.91 -19.92 1.20
N PHE A 153 24.91 -18.75 0.57
CA PHE A 153 24.51 -17.51 1.21
C PHE A 153 23.02 -17.25 0.99
N THR A 154 22.32 -16.87 2.05
CA THR A 154 20.86 -16.69 2.08
C THR A 154 20.45 -15.35 2.71
N THR A 155 21.39 -14.59 3.31
CA THR A 155 21.14 -13.22 3.79
C THR A 155 20.56 -12.38 2.64
N GLY A 156 19.38 -11.78 2.87
CA GLY A 156 18.60 -11.04 1.86
C GLY A 156 17.36 -11.77 1.34
N SER A 157 17.32 -13.10 1.44
CA SER A 157 16.17 -13.92 0.99
C SER A 157 14.89 -13.67 1.79
N LYS A 158 15.02 -13.14 3.01
CA LYS A 158 13.89 -12.78 3.88
C LYS A 158 14.03 -11.36 4.39
N GLY A 159 12.89 -10.70 4.57
CA GLY A 159 12.86 -9.35 5.12
C GLY A 159 11.46 -8.90 5.51
N LYS A 160 11.43 -7.79 6.24
CA LYS A 160 10.21 -7.08 6.65
C LYS A 160 10.27 -5.65 6.14
N LEU A 161 9.11 -5.12 5.82
CA LEU A 161 8.93 -3.77 5.30
C LEU A 161 7.98 -3.02 6.23
N SER A 162 8.41 -1.84 6.67
CA SER A 162 7.56 -0.85 7.31
C SER A 162 7.27 0.27 6.32
N LEU A 163 6.03 0.72 6.28
CA LEU A 163 5.54 1.75 5.36
C LEU A 163 5.36 3.08 6.11
N TYR A 164 5.75 4.18 5.49
CA TYR A 164 5.43 5.54 5.92
C TYR A 164 4.66 6.24 4.79
N ILE A 165 3.51 6.83 5.12
CA ILE A 165 2.70 7.62 4.19
C ILE A 165 3.15 9.08 4.27
N ASN A 166 3.81 9.54 3.22
CA ASN A 166 4.22 10.92 3.06
C ASN A 166 3.06 11.78 2.52
N HIS A 167 2.40 11.31 1.46
CA HIS A 167 1.14 11.89 0.97
C HIS A 167 0.14 10.75 0.81
N PRO A 168 -1.07 10.89 1.37
CA PRO A 168 -2.10 9.88 1.19
C PRO A 168 -2.49 9.80 -0.29
N PHE A 169 -3.05 8.68 -0.70
CA PHE A 169 -3.35 8.40 -2.11
C PHE A 169 -4.67 7.67 -2.25
N VAL A 170 -5.21 7.69 -3.46
CA VAL A 170 -6.55 7.18 -3.75
C VAL A 170 -6.47 5.89 -4.55
N GLY A 171 -7.29 4.89 -4.18
CA GLY A 171 -7.40 3.64 -4.93
C GLY A 171 -6.15 2.80 -4.81
N GLU A 172 -5.35 2.73 -5.87
CA GLU A 172 -4.17 1.86 -5.94
C GLU A 172 -2.90 2.65 -6.26
N LEU A 173 -1.86 2.42 -5.45
CA LEU A 173 -0.50 2.87 -5.70
C LEU A 173 0.32 1.71 -6.24
N GLN A 174 0.85 1.91 -7.45
CA GLN A 174 1.74 0.96 -8.11
C GLN A 174 3.21 1.28 -7.81
N ILE A 175 3.97 0.26 -7.45
CA ILE A 175 5.41 0.32 -7.22
C ILE A 175 6.09 -0.42 -8.39
N PRO A 176 6.77 0.31 -9.31
CA PRO A 176 7.56 -0.33 -10.34
C PRO A 176 8.75 -1.07 -9.71
N SER A 177 9.36 -2.00 -10.44
CA SER A 177 10.55 -2.72 -9.96
C SER A 177 11.65 -1.74 -9.55
N THR A 178 11.85 -1.62 -8.24
CA THR A 178 12.70 -0.61 -7.60
C THR A 178 13.73 -1.30 -6.74
N LYS A 179 15.02 -1.02 -6.94
CA LYS A 179 16.07 -1.56 -6.08
C LYS A 179 16.01 -0.86 -4.71
N ILE A 180 15.72 -1.61 -3.66
CA ILE A 180 15.53 -1.07 -2.30
C ILE A 180 16.74 -1.31 -1.39
N LEU A 181 17.59 -2.29 -1.73
CA LEU A 181 18.68 -2.74 -0.88
C LEU A 181 19.84 -3.34 -1.69
N ASP A 182 21.06 -3.08 -1.23
CA ASP A 182 22.29 -3.77 -1.62
C ASP A 182 22.94 -4.38 -0.37
N LEU A 183 23.36 -5.64 -0.46
CA LEU A 183 23.98 -6.43 0.60
C LEU A 183 25.42 -6.78 0.27
N PHE A 184 26.32 -6.57 1.22
CA PHE A 184 27.75 -6.84 1.10
C PHE A 184 28.20 -7.75 2.23
N GLY A 185 29.23 -8.56 1.99
CA GLY A 185 29.86 -9.43 2.99
C GLY A 185 31.37 -9.22 3.04
N THR A 186 31.96 -9.50 4.19
CA THR A 186 33.42 -9.49 4.39
C THR A 186 33.83 -10.37 5.57
N HIS A 187 35.05 -10.87 5.58
CA HIS A 187 35.69 -11.45 6.76
C HIS A 187 36.51 -10.44 7.57
N LYS A 188 36.67 -9.21 7.06
CA LYS A 188 37.41 -8.14 7.71
C LYS A 188 36.57 -6.88 7.77
N VAL A 189 36.24 -6.48 9.00
CA VAL A 189 35.49 -5.26 9.33
C VAL A 189 35.99 -4.07 8.50
N ASP A 190 35.06 -3.28 7.97
CA ASP A 190 35.28 -2.12 7.11
C ASP A 190 35.94 -2.38 5.73
N VAL A 191 36.26 -3.63 5.38
CA VAL A 191 36.82 -3.99 4.07
C VAL A 191 35.73 -4.62 3.21
N TYR A 192 35.12 -3.84 2.31
CA TYR A 192 34.05 -4.31 1.43
C TYR A 192 34.38 -4.04 -0.03
N ASN A 193 33.96 -4.95 -0.91
CA ASN A 193 34.00 -4.73 -2.35
C ASN A 193 32.87 -3.79 -2.81
N ALA A 194 33.06 -3.18 -3.97
CA ALA A 194 32.07 -2.31 -4.59
C ALA A 194 30.84 -3.07 -5.12
N SER A 195 31.02 -4.33 -5.49
CA SER A 195 29.94 -5.20 -5.97
C SER A 195 29.19 -5.83 -4.79
N PRO A 196 27.87 -5.63 -4.66
CA PRO A 196 27.08 -6.32 -3.65
C PRO A 196 26.98 -7.80 -3.95
N LEU A 197 26.90 -8.60 -2.89
CA LEU A 197 26.61 -10.02 -2.96
C LEU A 197 25.18 -10.27 -3.49
N ALA A 198 24.23 -9.52 -2.95
CA ALA A 198 22.83 -9.58 -3.36
C ALA A 198 22.18 -8.20 -3.35
N SER A 199 21.18 -8.01 -4.20
CA SER A 199 20.30 -6.84 -4.22
C SER A 199 18.85 -7.27 -4.07
N VAL A 200 18.06 -6.48 -3.36
CA VAL A 200 16.61 -6.70 -3.24
C VAL A 200 15.87 -5.65 -4.07
N TYR A 201 15.00 -6.11 -4.96
CA TYR A 201 14.07 -5.32 -5.74
C TYR A 201 12.66 -5.50 -5.19
N LEU A 202 11.94 -4.39 -5.06
CA LEU A 202 10.53 -4.36 -4.66
C LEU A 202 9.67 -3.95 -5.85
N SER A 203 8.55 -4.64 -6.02
CA SER A 203 7.48 -4.26 -6.95
C SER A 203 6.12 -4.59 -6.35
N GLY A 204 5.04 -4.15 -6.98
CA GLY A 204 3.67 -4.56 -6.66
C GLY A 204 2.78 -3.36 -6.34
N SER A 205 1.72 -3.56 -5.55
CA SER A 205 0.74 -2.52 -5.28
C SER A 205 0.25 -2.43 -3.83
N ILE A 206 -0.16 -1.21 -3.47
CA ILE A 206 -0.83 -0.91 -2.21
C ILE A 206 -2.19 -0.31 -2.52
N ILE A 207 -3.26 -0.90 -1.99
CA ILE A 207 -4.64 -0.48 -2.22
C ILE A 207 -5.19 0.20 -0.96
N VAL A 208 -5.93 1.29 -1.12
CA VAL A 208 -6.73 1.92 -0.08
C VAL A 208 -8.21 1.85 -0.47
N PRO A 209 -9.08 1.20 0.33
CA PRO A 209 -10.51 1.13 0.07
C PRO A 209 -11.15 2.51 -0.01
N GLN A 210 -12.15 2.59 -0.89
CA GLN A 210 -12.99 3.77 -1.05
C GLN A 210 -14.20 3.67 -0.14
N GLY A 211 -14.72 4.81 0.32
CA GLY A 211 -15.93 4.82 1.14
C GLY A 211 -16.60 6.18 1.19
N CYS A 212 -17.90 6.18 1.49
CA CYS A 212 -18.67 7.37 1.78
C CYS A 212 -19.52 7.14 3.02
N GLU A 213 -19.52 8.09 3.93
CA GLU A 213 -20.32 8.07 5.14
C GLU A 213 -21.28 9.26 5.16
N LEU A 214 -22.50 9.04 5.64
CA LEU A 214 -23.46 10.13 5.81
C LEU A 214 -22.94 11.11 6.86
N SER A 215 -23.03 12.40 6.58
CA SER A 215 -22.57 13.44 7.52
C SER A 215 -23.34 13.38 8.83
N SER A 216 -22.59 13.38 9.94
CA SER A 216 -23.06 13.39 11.32
C SER A 216 -24.11 14.48 11.56
N GLY A 217 -25.23 14.15 12.23
CA GLY A 217 -26.31 15.09 12.55
C GLY A 217 -27.55 14.99 11.65
N SER A 218 -27.51 14.12 10.64
CA SER A 218 -28.66 13.82 9.78
C SER A 218 -29.50 12.72 10.42
N THR A 219 -30.47 13.06 11.28
CA THR A 219 -31.56 12.11 11.55
C THR A 219 -32.37 11.93 10.27
N LEU A 220 -32.56 10.69 9.85
CA LEU A 220 -33.34 10.32 8.66
C LEU A 220 -34.73 9.82 9.08
N GLU A 221 -35.37 10.56 9.96
CA GLU A 221 -36.78 10.37 10.27
C GLU A 221 -37.60 11.25 9.34
N ILE A 222 -38.55 10.64 8.64
CA ILE A 222 -39.44 11.33 7.69
C ILE A 222 -40.86 11.31 8.25
N PRO A 223 -41.28 12.37 8.96
CA PRO A 223 -42.62 12.44 9.50
C PRO A 223 -43.60 12.89 8.41
N PHE A 224 -44.39 11.95 7.87
CA PHE A 224 -45.44 12.31 6.90
C PHE A 224 -46.61 13.08 7.54
N GLY A 225 -46.82 12.91 8.85
CA GLY A 225 -47.90 13.55 9.60
C GLY A 225 -49.20 12.75 9.60
N GLU A 226 -50.27 13.40 10.05
CA GLU A 226 -51.60 12.77 10.18
C GLU A 226 -52.46 13.00 8.93
N PHE A 227 -53.16 11.95 8.50
CA PHE A 227 -54.04 11.98 7.34
C PHE A 227 -55.38 11.34 7.68
N LYS A 228 -56.46 11.83 7.06
CA LYS A 228 -57.74 11.12 7.12
C LYS A 228 -57.67 9.93 6.17
N ALA A 229 -58.27 8.80 6.55
CA ALA A 229 -58.34 7.64 5.65
C ALA A 229 -58.95 8.00 4.28
N THR A 230 -59.88 8.95 4.24
CA THR A 230 -60.49 9.47 3.00
C THR A 230 -59.50 10.17 2.06
N ASP A 231 -58.34 10.61 2.56
CA ASP A 231 -57.30 11.25 1.76
C ASP A 231 -56.54 10.25 0.86
N PHE A 232 -56.69 8.95 1.13
CA PHE A 232 -56.11 7.84 0.35
C PHE A 232 -57.13 7.17 -0.59
N LYS A 233 -58.43 7.36 -0.36
CA LYS A 233 -59.49 6.70 -1.11
C LYS A 233 -59.52 7.14 -2.58
N ASP A 234 -59.68 6.18 -3.49
CA ASP A 234 -59.78 6.36 -4.95
C ASP A 234 -58.51 6.99 -5.58
N ARG A 235 -57.34 6.75 -4.97
CA ARG A 235 -56.05 7.37 -5.32
C ARG A 235 -54.91 6.35 -5.50
N LYS A 236 -55.19 5.19 -6.08
CA LYS A 236 -54.18 4.15 -6.34
C LYS A 236 -52.96 4.72 -7.09
N GLY A 237 -51.77 4.51 -6.55
CA GLY A 237 -50.49 5.00 -7.07
C GLY A 237 -50.27 6.51 -6.91
N GLN A 238 -51.18 7.23 -6.25
CA GLN A 238 -51.10 8.69 -6.11
C GLN A 238 -50.80 9.09 -4.67
N VAL A 239 -50.13 10.23 -4.53
CA VAL A 239 -49.91 10.91 -3.26
C VAL A 239 -51.23 11.14 -2.52
N ALA A 240 -51.23 10.95 -1.21
CA ALA A 240 -52.41 11.22 -0.38
C ALA A 240 -52.87 12.67 -0.56
N LYS A 241 -54.18 12.89 -0.48
CA LYS A 241 -54.75 14.24 -0.60
C LYS A 241 -54.20 15.12 0.54
N ASN A 242 -53.78 16.34 0.20
CA ASN A 242 -53.17 17.31 1.12
C ASN A 242 -51.79 16.90 1.68
N ALA A 243 -51.16 15.82 1.22
CA ALA A 243 -49.79 15.52 1.62
C ALA A 243 -48.80 16.48 0.96
N THR A 244 -47.81 16.88 1.75
CA THR A 244 -46.64 17.63 1.27
C THR A 244 -45.48 16.66 1.04
N LYS A 245 -44.70 16.89 -0.01
CA LYS A 245 -43.43 16.18 -0.19
C LYS A 245 -42.44 16.67 0.87
N PHE A 246 -41.89 15.74 1.65
CA PHE A 246 -40.79 16.01 2.56
C PHE A 246 -39.49 15.98 1.76
N THR A 247 -38.80 17.11 1.66
CA THR A 247 -37.54 17.21 0.91
C THR A 247 -36.37 17.34 1.88
N LYS A 248 -35.33 16.51 1.67
CA LYS A 248 -34.13 16.49 2.51
C LYS A 248 -32.89 16.46 1.65
N GLU A 249 -31.96 17.37 1.94
CA GLU A 249 -30.61 17.32 1.41
C GLU A 249 -29.78 16.29 2.19
N LEU A 250 -29.06 15.45 1.46
CA LEU A 250 -28.15 14.45 1.97
C LEU A 250 -26.73 14.82 1.56
N GLN A 251 -25.82 14.80 2.54
CA GLN A 251 -24.40 15.03 2.30
C GLN A 251 -23.58 13.88 2.86
N PHE A 252 -22.71 13.34 2.02
CA PHE A 252 -21.82 12.24 2.32
C PHE A 252 -20.37 12.72 2.30
N LYS A 253 -19.63 12.37 3.34
CA LYS A 253 -18.17 12.53 3.40
C LYS A 253 -17.56 11.29 2.76
N CYS A 254 -16.90 11.50 1.64
CA CYS A 254 -16.27 10.43 0.88
C CYS A 254 -14.76 10.51 1.00
N THR A 255 -14.13 9.35 1.12
CA THR A 255 -12.69 9.21 1.30
C THR A 255 -12.15 8.23 0.27
N ASN A 256 -10.97 8.56 -0.27
CA ASN A 256 -10.27 7.75 -1.26
C ASN A 256 -11.12 7.48 -2.51
N ILE A 257 -11.85 8.48 -3.02
CA ILE A 257 -12.54 8.40 -4.31
C ILE A 257 -11.81 9.29 -5.32
N SER A 258 -11.48 8.76 -6.50
CA SER A 258 -10.74 9.45 -7.55
C SER A 258 -11.62 10.43 -8.31
N ASP A 259 -11.00 11.38 -9.02
CA ASP A 259 -11.74 12.26 -9.93
C ASP A 259 -12.38 11.45 -11.08
N GLY A 260 -13.59 11.84 -11.46
CA GLY A 260 -14.36 11.19 -12.52
C GLY A 260 -15.14 9.94 -12.10
N VAL A 261 -14.91 9.42 -10.89
CA VAL A 261 -15.72 8.32 -10.31
C VAL A 261 -17.13 8.81 -10.01
N LYS A 262 -18.12 8.02 -10.39
CA LYS A 262 -19.54 8.33 -10.16
C LYS A 262 -19.99 7.67 -8.87
N ILE A 263 -20.85 8.37 -8.14
CA ILE A 263 -21.42 7.88 -6.89
C ILE A 263 -22.92 7.87 -7.05
N PHE A 264 -23.54 6.76 -6.68
CA PHE A 264 -24.97 6.53 -6.84
C PHE A 264 -25.62 6.19 -5.50
N LEU A 265 -26.81 6.74 -5.26
CA LEU A 265 -27.69 6.38 -4.16
C LEU A 265 -28.79 5.46 -4.68
N ARG A 266 -29.03 4.38 -3.93
CA ARG A 266 -30.20 3.52 -4.09
C ARG A 266 -30.83 3.17 -2.75
N ILE A 267 -32.05 2.64 -2.80
CA ILE A 267 -32.85 2.31 -1.63
C ILE A 267 -33.03 0.79 -1.55
N GLU A 268 -32.76 0.23 -0.38
CA GLU A 268 -33.06 -1.15 -0.02
C GLU A 268 -34.15 -1.16 1.06
N GLY A 269 -35.14 -2.04 0.95
CA GLY A 269 -36.27 -2.06 1.87
C GLY A 269 -37.35 -3.02 1.41
N MET A 270 -38.36 -3.27 2.25
CA MET A 270 -39.47 -4.14 1.87
C MET A 270 -40.42 -3.39 0.93
N PRO A 271 -40.62 -3.83 -0.33
CA PRO A 271 -41.61 -3.20 -1.21
C PRO A 271 -43.03 -3.50 -0.72
N ASN A 272 -43.95 -2.56 -0.89
CA ASN A 272 -45.36 -2.80 -0.60
C ASN A 272 -45.93 -3.85 -1.56
N ALA A 273 -46.71 -4.79 -1.03
CA ALA A 273 -47.23 -5.91 -1.81
C ALA A 273 -48.17 -5.50 -2.96
N ASN A 274 -48.80 -4.33 -2.88
CA ASN A 274 -49.77 -3.84 -3.87
C ASN A 274 -49.20 -2.77 -4.81
N ASP A 275 -48.03 -2.21 -4.50
CA ASP A 275 -47.28 -1.28 -5.35
C ASP A 275 -45.77 -1.41 -5.06
N SER A 276 -45.05 -2.09 -5.95
CA SER A 276 -43.62 -2.36 -5.78
C SER A 276 -42.75 -1.11 -5.85
N ASN A 277 -43.27 0.03 -6.30
CA ASN A 277 -42.54 1.29 -6.29
C ASN A 277 -42.46 1.90 -4.88
N ALA A 278 -43.34 1.49 -3.98
CA ALA A 278 -43.43 2.02 -2.63
C ALA A 278 -42.78 1.11 -1.59
N ILE A 279 -42.25 1.73 -0.54
CA ILE A 279 -41.80 1.07 0.68
C ILE A 279 -43.04 0.66 1.49
N ASP A 280 -43.02 -0.56 2.01
CA ASP A 280 -44.05 -1.07 2.90
C ASP A 280 -44.02 -0.33 4.24
N MET A 281 -45.20 0.10 4.70
CA MET A 281 -45.38 0.78 5.99
C MET A 281 -46.16 -0.08 7.00
N GLY A 282 -46.27 -1.39 6.75
CA GLY A 282 -47.08 -2.29 7.56
C GLY A 282 -48.59 -2.18 7.30
N ASN A 283 -48.98 -1.52 6.21
CA ASN A 283 -50.37 -1.39 5.76
C ASN A 283 -50.49 -1.72 4.26
N PRO A 284 -51.43 -2.57 3.84
CA PRO A 284 -51.54 -2.95 2.44
C PRO A 284 -52.00 -1.80 1.53
N ASP A 285 -52.64 -0.76 2.07
CA ASP A 285 -53.27 0.34 1.34
C ASP A 285 -52.45 1.65 1.37
N ILE A 286 -51.39 1.72 2.20
CA ILE A 286 -50.49 2.87 2.35
C ILE A 286 -49.04 2.44 2.13
N GLY A 287 -48.29 3.23 1.35
CA GLY A 287 -46.86 3.05 1.19
C GLY A 287 -46.13 4.39 1.10
N ALA A 288 -44.81 4.36 1.23
CA ALA A 288 -43.97 5.55 1.10
C ALA A 288 -43.18 5.52 -0.21
N ILE A 289 -43.14 6.64 -0.93
CA ILE A 289 -42.27 6.83 -2.09
C ILE A 289 -41.08 7.69 -1.67
N ILE A 290 -39.90 7.34 -2.18
CA ILE A 290 -38.72 8.21 -2.19
C ILE A 290 -38.40 8.52 -3.66
N GLU A 291 -38.31 9.80 -4.00
CA GLU A 291 -37.83 10.31 -5.28
C GLU A 291 -36.42 10.90 -5.11
N GLY A 292 -35.56 10.68 -6.10
CA GLY A 292 -34.28 11.37 -6.20
C GLY A 292 -34.42 12.79 -6.74
N ALA A 293 -33.33 13.56 -6.70
CA ALA A 293 -33.23 14.89 -7.30
C ALA A 293 -33.52 14.92 -8.81
N ASN A 294 -33.36 13.78 -9.49
CA ASN A 294 -33.72 13.61 -10.90
C ASN A 294 -35.25 13.46 -11.13
N GLY A 295 -36.06 13.47 -10.07
CA GLY A 295 -37.52 13.31 -10.13
C GLY A 295 -37.98 11.87 -10.38
N LYS A 296 -37.06 10.89 -10.43
CA LYS A 296 -37.40 9.47 -10.54
C LYS A 296 -37.62 8.87 -9.16
N ILE A 297 -38.57 7.95 -9.08
CA ILE A 297 -38.80 7.11 -7.89
C ILE A 297 -37.60 6.19 -7.71
N LEU A 298 -37.03 6.13 -6.51
CA LEU A 298 -36.02 5.16 -6.11
C LEU A 298 -36.72 3.88 -5.65
N VAL A 299 -36.92 2.96 -6.59
CA VAL A 299 -37.65 1.71 -6.35
C VAL A 299 -36.86 0.81 -5.38
N PRO A 300 -37.46 0.34 -4.27
CA PRO A 300 -36.77 -0.50 -3.30
C PRO A 300 -36.21 -1.77 -3.92
N ASN A 301 -34.93 -2.04 -3.70
CA ASN A 301 -34.18 -3.21 -4.19
C ASN A 301 -34.02 -3.31 -5.73
N ASP A 302 -34.29 -2.25 -6.49
CA ASP A 302 -34.04 -2.21 -7.93
C ASP A 302 -32.66 -1.61 -8.22
N ALA A 303 -31.70 -2.44 -8.64
CA ALA A 303 -30.34 -2.00 -8.95
C ALA A 303 -30.24 -1.16 -10.23
N SER A 304 -31.26 -1.16 -11.09
CA SER A 304 -31.28 -0.36 -12.32
C SER A 304 -31.72 1.09 -12.10
N VAL A 305 -32.25 1.38 -10.92
CA VAL A 305 -32.79 2.68 -10.55
C VAL A 305 -31.92 3.32 -9.48
N ASN A 306 -31.23 4.39 -9.86
CA ASN A 306 -30.32 5.08 -8.96
C ASN A 306 -30.39 6.61 -9.12
N GLN A 307 -29.85 7.30 -8.12
CA GLN A 307 -29.64 8.74 -8.12
C GLN A 307 -28.15 9.02 -8.14
N GLU A 308 -27.63 9.62 -9.21
CA GLU A 308 -26.24 10.11 -9.26
C GLU A 308 -26.07 11.27 -8.28
N LEU A 309 -25.04 11.22 -7.43
CA LEU A 309 -24.72 12.29 -6.49
C LEU A 309 -23.89 13.37 -7.17
N SER A 310 -24.06 14.61 -6.73
CA SER A 310 -23.15 15.71 -7.07
C SER A 310 -21.88 15.59 -6.24
N VAL A 311 -20.78 15.24 -6.90
CA VAL A 311 -19.47 15.01 -6.27
C VAL A 311 -18.61 16.26 -6.40
N SER A 312 -18.08 16.75 -5.28
CA SER A 312 -17.15 17.89 -5.27
C SER A 312 -15.78 17.48 -5.81
N GLY A 313 -14.96 18.50 -6.14
CA GLY A 313 -13.52 18.30 -6.20
C GLY A 313 -12.96 17.85 -4.85
N LEU A 314 -11.73 17.35 -4.88
CA LEU A 314 -10.95 17.04 -3.68
C LEU A 314 -10.83 18.28 -2.78
N VAL A 315 -11.24 18.13 -1.52
CA VAL A 315 -11.11 19.15 -0.47
C VAL A 315 -9.69 19.13 0.10
N ASP A 316 -9.11 17.94 0.17
CA ASP A 316 -7.70 17.65 0.44
C ASP A 316 -7.26 16.46 -0.42
N ASP A 317 -6.10 15.86 -0.14
CA ASP A 317 -5.55 14.76 -0.95
C ASP A 317 -6.47 13.52 -1.09
N THR A 318 -7.41 13.28 -0.17
CA THR A 318 -8.25 12.05 -0.17
C THR A 318 -9.73 12.25 0.10
N HIS A 319 -10.15 13.42 0.57
CA HIS A 319 -11.54 13.68 0.95
C HIS A 319 -12.28 14.50 -0.09
N ARG A 320 -13.55 14.15 -0.30
CA ARG A 320 -14.52 14.93 -1.08
C ARG A 320 -15.91 14.81 -0.49
N THR A 321 -16.81 15.69 -0.92
CA THR A 321 -18.21 15.65 -0.51
C THR A 321 -19.06 15.19 -1.68
N ALA A 322 -19.99 14.27 -1.43
CA ALA A 322 -21.02 13.88 -2.38
C ALA A 322 -22.39 14.29 -1.82
N SER A 323 -23.24 14.88 -2.64
CA SER A 323 -24.53 15.41 -2.18
C SER A 323 -25.66 15.08 -3.12
N THR A 324 -26.87 14.96 -2.59
CA THR A 324 -28.10 14.84 -3.37
C THR A 324 -29.28 15.35 -2.55
N THR A 325 -30.42 15.48 -3.18
CA THR A 325 -31.69 15.76 -2.52
C THR A 325 -32.63 14.58 -2.76
N ILE A 326 -33.32 14.15 -1.71
CA ILE A 326 -34.43 13.21 -1.82
C ILE A 326 -35.74 13.88 -1.44
N SER A 327 -36.84 13.43 -2.03
CA SER A 327 -38.18 13.81 -1.64
C SER A 327 -38.98 12.57 -1.28
N ALA A 328 -39.72 12.62 -0.18
CA ALA A 328 -40.52 11.49 0.29
C ALA A 328 -41.97 11.91 0.55
N TYR A 329 -42.91 11.02 0.28
CA TYR A 329 -44.34 11.27 0.51
C TYR A 329 -45.14 9.96 0.59
N PRO A 330 -46.27 9.96 1.32
CA PRO A 330 -47.15 8.80 1.41
C PRO A 330 -48.05 8.70 0.17
N ILE A 331 -48.30 7.48 -0.29
CA ILE A 331 -49.20 7.17 -1.39
C ILE A 331 -50.27 6.17 -0.96
N SER A 332 -51.38 6.15 -1.70
CA SER A 332 -52.33 5.04 -1.65
C SER A 332 -51.88 3.94 -2.60
N THR A 333 -51.62 2.74 -2.11
CA THR A 333 -51.12 1.61 -2.92
C THR A 333 -52.25 0.82 -3.59
N THR A 334 -53.47 0.86 -3.04
CA THR A 334 -54.64 0.11 -3.56
C THR A 334 -55.79 1.00 -4.05
N GLY A 335 -55.88 2.25 -3.57
CA GLY A 335 -57.05 3.12 -3.75
C GLY A 335 -58.18 2.85 -2.77
N LYS A 336 -58.04 1.88 -1.86
CA LYS A 336 -59.04 1.58 -0.83
C LYS A 336 -58.94 2.56 0.33
N LEU A 337 -59.95 2.55 1.19
CA LEU A 337 -59.92 3.27 2.45
C LEU A 337 -59.03 2.49 3.44
N PRO A 338 -57.87 3.03 3.88
CA PRO A 338 -57.00 2.34 4.81
C PRO A 338 -57.61 2.25 6.21
N ALA A 339 -57.20 1.23 6.97
CA ALA A 339 -57.51 1.14 8.40
C ALA A 339 -56.86 2.30 9.18
N ALA A 340 -57.53 2.76 10.24
CA ALA A 340 -56.96 3.75 11.15
C ALA A 340 -55.86 3.11 12.01
N GLY A 341 -54.76 3.83 12.21
CA GLY A 341 -53.62 3.39 13.01
C GLY A 341 -52.37 4.19 12.69
N ASP A 342 -51.30 3.89 13.43
CA ASP A 342 -49.96 4.42 13.19
C ASP A 342 -49.19 3.42 12.33
N PHE A 343 -48.51 3.93 11.31
CA PHE A 343 -47.82 3.13 10.30
C PHE A 343 -46.41 3.65 10.09
N GLU A 344 -45.44 2.73 10.05
CA GLU A 344 -44.02 3.04 9.92
C GLU A 344 -43.39 2.09 8.90
N GLY A 345 -42.46 2.61 8.10
CA GLY A 345 -41.68 1.85 7.15
C GLY A 345 -40.19 2.14 7.33
N ILE A 346 -39.34 1.15 7.06
CA ILE A 346 -37.90 1.27 7.16
C ILE A 346 -37.29 1.01 5.79
N ALA A 347 -36.36 1.87 5.39
CA ALA A 347 -35.53 1.66 4.22
C ALA A 347 -34.09 2.06 4.52
N THR A 348 -33.16 1.32 3.92
CA THR A 348 -31.72 1.54 4.01
C THR A 348 -31.24 2.25 2.76
N MET A 349 -30.49 3.33 2.94
CA MET A 349 -29.77 3.97 1.84
C MET A 349 -28.47 3.23 1.59
N ARG A 350 -28.23 2.87 0.33
CA ARG A 350 -26.96 2.28 -0.11
C ARG A 350 -26.28 3.19 -1.12
N ILE A 351 -24.98 3.35 -0.92
CA ILE A 351 -24.09 4.08 -1.82
C ILE A 351 -23.29 3.07 -2.63
N ASP A 352 -23.35 3.21 -3.94
CA ASP A 352 -22.52 2.46 -4.88
C ASP A 352 -21.55 3.44 -5.57
N VAL A 353 -20.31 3.01 -5.79
CA VAL A 353 -19.21 3.82 -6.32
C VAL A 353 -18.71 3.13 -7.60
N GLU A 354 -18.71 3.84 -8.72
CA GLU A 354 -18.47 3.30 -10.08
C GLU A 354 -17.40 4.07 -10.86
#